data_AF-A0AAV7Y0P8-F1
#
_entry.id   AF-A0AAV7Y0P8-F1
#
_cell.length_a   1.000
_cell.length_b   1.000
_cell.length_c   1.000
_cell.angle_alpha   90.00
_cell.angle_beta   90.00
_cell.angle_gamma   90.00
#
_symmetry.space_group_name_H-M   'P 1'
#
loop_
_entity.id
_entity.type
_entity.pdbx_description
1 polymer ?
#
loop_
_entity_poly.entity_id
_entity_poly.type
_entity_poly.pdbx_seq_one_letter_code
_entity_poly.pdbx_strand_id
1 'polypeptide(L)'
;MTKKIPKLLPERIMFCIDFSSLLKTKPRNNKTHKNVLSAIIESIKHFIHIKQQINPKHEYGLVTVTYFTRMLSNFNRDPTDLLSKLDQLESKTFRTMTYFSLTKFFQRFSDFEIKKLEEAQFVTRIILFYIRDAIPSFPDLIEPSNLFQEMVSKSLVWDTIILSPNPKAKKKSDVATALKEFGKFCKIKPFILQDNGSSNLINKMALLIANPIQRKPLEEMKILNL
;
A
#
# COMPACT_ATOMS: atom_id res chain seq x y z
N MET A 1 29.30 -4.16 -21.02
CA MET A 1 28.55 -3.02 -20.41
C MET A 1 28.26 -3.37 -18.95
N THR A 2 28.95 -2.75 -18.02
CA THR A 2 28.70 -2.90 -16.58
C THR A 2 27.34 -2.29 -16.26
N LYS A 3 26.34 -3.12 -15.92
CA LYS A 3 25.09 -2.63 -15.33
C LYS A 3 25.47 -1.91 -14.04
N LYS A 4 25.46 -0.56 -14.05
CA LYS A 4 25.55 0.22 -12.82
C LYS A 4 24.43 -0.26 -11.91
N ILE A 5 24.80 -0.87 -10.78
CA ILE A 5 23.84 -1.24 -9.74
C ILE A 5 23.17 0.08 -9.32
N PRO A 6 21.84 0.22 -9.44
CA PRO A 6 21.17 1.44 -9.01
C PRO A 6 21.51 1.68 -7.54
N LYS A 7 22.03 2.88 -7.22
CA LYS A 7 22.27 3.29 -5.83
C LYS A 7 20.98 3.03 -5.03
N LEU A 8 21.13 2.57 -3.79
CA LEU A 8 20.01 2.35 -2.88
C LEU A 8 19.40 3.71 -2.51
N LEU A 9 18.49 4.20 -3.36
CA LEU A 9 17.79 5.46 -3.12
C LEU A 9 16.88 5.30 -1.90
N PRO A 10 16.82 6.29 -1.00
CA PRO A 10 15.82 6.29 0.06
C PRO A 10 14.40 6.28 -0.53
N GLU A 11 13.49 5.61 0.14
CA GLU A 11 12.08 5.57 -0.21
C GLU A 11 11.28 6.56 0.65
N ARG A 12 10.27 7.19 0.03
CA ARG A 12 9.12 7.80 0.71
C ARG A 12 7.96 6.81 0.66
N ILE A 13 7.64 6.17 1.78
CA ILE A 13 6.70 5.04 1.83
C ILE A 13 5.38 5.49 2.49
N MET A 14 4.35 5.66 1.67
CA MET A 14 3.00 6.00 2.12
C MET A 14 2.21 4.73 2.40
N PHE A 15 1.82 4.52 3.65
CA PHE A 15 0.85 3.50 3.99
C PHE A 15 -0.56 4.04 3.80
N CYS A 16 -1.33 3.34 2.97
CA CYS A 16 -2.70 3.69 2.67
C CYS A 16 -3.62 2.57 3.17
N ILE A 17 -4.46 2.87 4.15
CA ILE A 17 -5.39 1.89 4.73
C ILE A 17 -6.80 2.20 4.23
N ASP A 18 -7.42 1.28 3.48
CA ASP A 18 -8.84 1.34 3.15
C ASP A 18 -9.67 1.14 4.43
N PHE A 19 -10.19 2.24 4.95
CA PHE A 19 -10.85 2.26 6.24
C PHE A 19 -12.34 1.95 6.08
N SER A 20 -12.64 0.65 5.89
CA SER A 20 -14.00 0.12 5.74
C SER A 20 -14.48 -0.61 7.00
N SER A 21 -15.78 -0.95 7.08
CA SER A 21 -16.38 -1.65 8.24
C SER A 21 -15.76 -3.03 8.43
N LEU A 22 -15.22 -3.60 7.36
CA LEU A 22 -14.61 -4.92 7.33
C LEU A 22 -13.28 -5.00 8.09
N LEU A 23 -12.65 -3.85 8.40
CA LEU A 23 -11.40 -3.79 9.19
C LEU A 23 -11.52 -4.36 10.61
N LYS A 24 -12.69 -4.17 11.23
CA LYS A 24 -12.95 -4.64 12.60
C LYS A 24 -13.48 -6.07 12.65
N THR A 25 -13.66 -6.70 11.49
CA THR A 25 -14.07 -8.10 11.40
C THR A 25 -12.93 -9.00 11.87
N LYS A 26 -13.23 -9.95 12.78
CA LYS A 26 -12.30 -11.02 13.11
C LYS A 26 -12.33 -12.07 11.99
N PRO A 27 -11.19 -12.41 11.37
CA PRO A 27 -11.18 -13.46 10.36
C PRO A 27 -11.65 -14.77 11.00
N ARG A 28 -12.59 -15.47 10.35
CA ARG A 28 -13.27 -16.65 10.91
C ARG A 28 -12.31 -17.80 11.31
N ASN A 29 -11.11 -17.82 10.74
CA ASN A 29 -10.09 -18.86 10.97
C ASN A 29 -8.82 -18.31 11.65
N ASN A 30 -8.85 -17.11 12.22
CA ASN A 30 -7.67 -16.54 12.87
C ASN A 30 -7.45 -17.17 14.25
N LYS A 31 -6.32 -17.86 14.43
CA LYS A 31 -5.89 -18.37 15.75
C LYS A 31 -5.52 -17.23 16.69
N THR A 32 -5.11 -16.08 16.15
CA THR A 32 -4.85 -14.86 16.89
C THR A 32 -6.17 -14.10 17.01
N HIS A 33 -6.62 -13.77 18.22
CA HIS A 33 -7.88 -13.03 18.45
C HIS A 33 -7.90 -11.58 17.90
N LYS A 34 -6.91 -11.21 17.08
CA LYS A 34 -6.73 -9.89 16.47
C LYS A 34 -7.66 -9.70 15.27
N ASN A 35 -8.23 -8.51 15.16
CA ASN A 35 -8.97 -8.10 13.96
C ASN A 35 -7.99 -7.70 12.84
N VAL A 36 -8.50 -7.47 11.63
CA VAL A 36 -7.68 -7.13 10.46
C VAL A 36 -6.89 -5.83 10.67
N LEU A 37 -7.49 -4.80 11.28
CA LEU A 37 -6.82 -3.52 11.56
C LEU A 37 -5.60 -3.71 12.49
N SER A 38 -5.75 -4.45 13.58
CA SER A 38 -4.64 -4.71 14.52
C SER A 38 -3.49 -5.44 13.84
N ALA A 39 -3.80 -6.40 12.94
CA ALA A 39 -2.78 -7.08 12.16
C ALA A 39 -2.09 -6.14 11.15
N ILE A 40 -2.84 -5.23 10.50
CA ILE A 40 -2.26 -4.20 9.62
C ILE A 40 -1.30 -3.32 10.43
N ILE A 41 -1.73 -2.79 11.57
CA ILE A 41 -0.92 -1.91 12.44
C ILE A 41 0.38 -2.62 12.82
N GLU A 42 0.31 -3.83 13.35
CA GLU A 42 1.49 -4.62 13.74
C GLU A 42 2.43 -4.85 12.54
N SER A 43 1.85 -5.19 11.37
CA SER A 43 2.64 -5.44 10.17
C SER A 43 3.35 -4.19 9.64
N ILE A 44 2.72 -3.00 9.75
CA ILE A 44 3.35 -1.71 9.41
C ILE A 44 4.47 -1.39 10.40
N LYS A 45 4.26 -1.59 11.71
CA LYS A 45 5.28 -1.35 12.74
C LYS A 45 6.54 -2.18 12.47
N HIS A 46 6.39 -3.48 12.21
CA HIS A 46 7.50 -4.35 11.85
C HIS A 46 8.18 -3.94 10.55
N PHE A 47 7.40 -3.57 9.53
CA PHE A 47 7.94 -3.12 8.25
C PHE A 47 8.80 -1.86 8.41
N ILE A 48 8.31 -0.84 9.14
CA ILE A 48 9.05 0.40 9.39
C ILE A 48 10.35 0.10 10.13
N HIS A 49 10.30 -0.71 11.20
CA HIS A 49 11.48 -1.08 11.97
C HIS A 49 12.58 -1.68 11.09
N ILE A 50 12.22 -2.66 10.24
CA ILE A 50 13.18 -3.30 9.33
C ILE A 50 13.70 -2.31 8.28
N LYS A 51 12.82 -1.49 7.69
CA LYS A 51 13.22 -0.52 6.66
C LYS A 51 14.15 0.56 7.22
N GLN A 52 13.94 1.04 8.46
CA GLN A 52 14.85 1.98 9.11
C GLN A 52 16.24 1.39 9.34
N GLN A 53 16.33 0.10 9.70
CA GLN A 53 17.62 -0.59 9.82
C GLN A 53 18.34 -0.72 8.46
N ILE A 54 17.60 -0.95 7.37
CA ILE A 54 18.16 -1.02 6.01
C ILE A 54 18.68 0.35 5.56
N ASN A 55 17.88 1.41 5.75
CA ASN A 55 18.29 2.77 5.42
C ASN A 55 17.53 3.79 6.30
N PRO A 56 18.22 4.52 7.19
CA PRO A 56 17.59 5.48 8.10
C PRO A 56 17.09 6.75 7.40
N LYS A 57 17.41 6.95 6.12
CA LYS A 57 16.93 8.08 5.32
C LYS A 57 15.54 7.87 4.73
N HIS A 58 14.94 6.69 4.93
CA HIS A 58 13.56 6.44 4.53
C HIS A 58 12.59 7.37 5.27
N GLU A 59 11.55 7.79 4.58
CA GLU A 59 10.48 8.63 5.13
C GLU A 59 9.15 7.87 5.05
N TYR A 60 8.32 8.02 6.06
CA TYR A 60 7.07 7.28 6.20
C TYR A 60 5.90 8.22 6.37
N GLY A 61 4.80 7.92 5.68
CA GLY A 61 3.55 8.67 5.75
C GLY A 61 2.38 7.72 5.97
N LEU A 62 1.27 8.26 6.48
CA LEU A 62 0.05 7.48 6.74
C LEU A 62 -1.18 8.21 6.25
N VAL A 63 -1.96 7.50 5.45
CA VAL A 63 -3.25 7.93 4.90
C VAL A 63 -4.30 6.88 5.20
N THR A 64 -5.51 7.36 5.49
CA THR A 64 -6.71 6.51 5.51
C THR A 64 -7.61 6.91 4.35
N VAL A 65 -8.25 5.91 3.74
CA VAL A 65 -9.20 6.12 2.66
C VAL A 65 -10.57 5.63 3.09
N THR A 66 -11.52 6.57 3.13
CA THR A 66 -12.93 6.31 3.47
C THR A 66 -13.81 6.75 2.30
N TYR A 67 -14.60 7.81 2.49
CA TYR A 67 -15.22 8.60 1.43
C TYR A 67 -14.23 9.65 0.87
N PHE A 68 -13.42 10.21 1.77
CA PHE A 68 -12.30 11.08 1.42
C PHE A 68 -10.98 10.45 1.85
N THR A 69 -9.93 10.77 1.11
CA THR A 69 -8.55 10.48 1.49
C THR A 69 -8.13 11.48 2.56
N ARG A 70 -7.74 10.98 3.74
CA ARG A 70 -7.27 11.80 4.86
C ARG A 70 -5.84 11.44 5.20
N MET A 71 -4.94 12.43 5.07
CA MET A 71 -3.59 12.38 5.61
C MET A 71 -3.65 12.39 7.14
N LEU A 72 -3.05 11.39 7.78
CA LEU A 72 -2.93 11.29 9.23
C LEU A 72 -1.53 11.66 9.71
N SER A 73 -0.51 11.32 8.93
CA SER A 73 0.89 11.70 9.14
C SER A 73 1.53 12.02 7.80
N ASN A 74 2.16 13.18 7.70
CA ASN A 74 2.99 13.54 6.55
C ASN A 74 4.27 12.68 6.52
N PHE A 75 5.01 12.71 5.41
CA PHE A 75 6.32 12.07 5.34
C PHE A 75 7.30 12.62 6.36
N ASN A 76 7.84 11.72 7.19
CA ASN A 76 8.89 12.02 8.14
C ASN A 76 9.83 10.81 8.28
N ARG A 77 11.12 11.07 8.53
CA ARG A 77 12.13 10.03 8.83
C ARG A 77 11.94 9.44 10.22
N ASP A 78 11.51 10.26 11.16
CA ASP A 78 11.09 9.82 12.48
C ASP A 78 9.62 9.33 12.41
N PRO A 79 9.37 8.01 12.56
CA PRO A 79 8.03 7.45 12.44
C PRO A 79 7.20 7.64 13.71
N THR A 80 7.71 8.30 14.76
CA THR A 80 7.02 8.39 16.07
C THR A 80 5.59 8.94 15.95
N ASP A 81 5.37 10.04 15.20
CA ASP A 81 4.01 10.57 14.98
C ASP A 81 3.13 9.55 14.25
N LEU A 82 3.64 8.94 13.16
CA LEU A 82 2.94 7.92 12.40
C LEU A 82 2.54 6.72 13.28
N LEU A 83 3.46 6.21 14.08
CA LEU A 83 3.23 5.09 15.00
C LEU A 83 2.15 5.45 16.03
N SER A 84 2.20 6.66 16.58
CA SER A 84 1.15 7.17 17.47
C SER A 84 -0.21 7.24 16.76
N LYS A 85 -0.26 7.73 15.52
CA LYS A 85 -1.51 7.75 14.74
C LYS A 85 -2.06 6.37 14.47
N LEU A 86 -1.20 5.38 14.19
CA LEU A 86 -1.61 3.98 13.99
C LEU A 86 -2.29 3.43 15.25
N ASP A 87 -1.71 3.64 16.43
CA ASP A 87 -2.28 3.16 17.69
C ASP A 87 -3.64 3.80 18.00
N GLN A 88 -3.83 5.06 17.60
CA GLN A 88 -5.12 5.73 17.74
C GLN A 88 -6.21 5.17 16.81
N LEU A 89 -5.87 4.47 15.71
CA LEU A 89 -6.85 3.99 14.74
C LEU A 89 -7.82 2.95 15.31
N GLU A 90 -7.38 2.12 16.26
CA GLU A 90 -8.23 1.07 16.84
C GLU A 90 -9.48 1.64 17.52
N SER A 91 -9.32 2.79 18.17
CA SER A 91 -10.38 3.50 18.89
C SER A 91 -11.37 4.24 17.98
N LYS A 92 -11.03 4.48 16.71
CA LYS A 92 -11.84 5.32 15.83
C LYS A 92 -13.00 4.54 15.21
N THR A 93 -14.14 5.21 15.06
CA THR A 93 -15.27 4.77 14.25
C THR A 93 -15.43 5.73 13.08
N PHE A 94 -15.70 5.20 11.88
CA PHE A 94 -15.89 6.02 10.69
C PHE A 94 -17.11 5.55 9.93
N ARG A 95 -17.78 6.47 9.22
CA ARG A 95 -18.84 6.15 8.28
C ARG A 95 -18.24 5.41 7.09
N THR A 96 -18.70 4.18 6.88
CA THR A 96 -18.19 3.30 5.83
C THR A 96 -19.09 3.39 4.62
N MET A 97 -18.50 3.55 3.44
CA MET A 97 -19.22 3.46 2.18
C MET A 97 -18.78 2.22 1.41
N THR A 98 -19.57 1.81 0.43
CA THR A 98 -19.30 0.64 -0.41
C THR A 98 -18.33 0.94 -1.55
N TYR A 99 -18.13 2.22 -1.89
CA TYR A 99 -17.36 2.66 -3.06
C TYR A 99 -15.96 3.19 -2.73
N PHE A 100 -14.95 2.72 -3.46
CA PHE A 100 -13.56 3.19 -3.41
C PHE A 100 -13.13 3.61 -4.81
N SER A 101 -12.54 4.80 -4.92
CA SER A 101 -12.03 5.34 -6.19
C SER A 101 -10.52 5.52 -6.13
N LEU A 102 -9.78 4.74 -6.91
CA LEU A 102 -8.35 4.93 -7.08
C LEU A 102 -8.07 6.30 -7.68
N THR A 103 -8.90 6.79 -8.61
CA THR A 103 -8.79 8.13 -9.21
C THR A 103 -8.76 9.23 -8.17
N LYS A 104 -9.77 9.27 -7.29
CA LYS A 104 -9.86 10.29 -6.25
C LYS A 104 -8.75 10.14 -5.22
N PHE A 105 -8.35 8.90 -4.91
CA PHE A 105 -7.22 8.64 -4.04
C PHE A 105 -5.93 9.24 -4.60
N PHE A 106 -5.64 8.93 -5.86
CA PHE A 106 -4.48 9.37 -6.60
C PHE A 106 -4.48 10.90 -6.76
N GLN A 107 -5.57 11.52 -7.20
CA GLN A 107 -5.69 12.98 -7.26
C GLN A 107 -5.37 13.63 -5.92
N ARG A 108 -5.91 13.10 -4.81
CA ARG A 108 -5.62 13.67 -3.49
C ARG A 108 -4.17 13.43 -3.05
N PHE A 109 -3.60 12.26 -3.34
CA PHE A 109 -2.19 11.98 -3.09
C PHE A 109 -1.27 12.96 -3.83
N SER A 110 -1.65 13.30 -5.07
CA SER A 110 -0.96 14.28 -5.90
C SER A 110 -0.85 15.64 -5.23
N ASP A 111 -1.96 16.12 -4.66
CA ASP A 111 -2.01 17.39 -3.94
C ASP A 111 -1.06 17.43 -2.73
N PHE A 112 -0.82 16.27 -2.11
CA PHE A 112 0.06 16.16 -0.95
C PHE A 112 1.54 16.09 -1.34
N GLU A 113 1.88 15.50 -2.49
CA GLU A 113 3.24 15.03 -2.78
C GLU A 113 3.90 15.60 -4.04
N ILE A 114 3.15 16.06 -5.06
CA ILE A 114 3.73 16.50 -6.35
C ILE A 114 4.69 17.68 -6.16
N LYS A 115 4.41 18.60 -5.23
CA LYS A 115 5.30 19.72 -4.95
C LYS A 115 6.66 19.33 -4.33
N LYS A 116 6.86 18.07 -3.93
CA LYS A 116 8.12 17.57 -3.31
C LYS A 116 8.79 16.44 -4.10
N LEU A 117 8.22 16.04 -5.24
CA LEU A 117 8.74 14.95 -6.10
C LEU A 117 9.82 15.42 -7.09
N GLU A 118 10.03 16.73 -7.22
CA GLU A 118 10.99 17.34 -8.16
C GLU A 118 12.46 17.15 -7.74
N GLU A 119 12.73 16.84 -6.47
CA GLU A 119 14.08 16.48 -6.02
C GLU A 119 14.31 14.98 -6.20
N ALA A 120 15.05 14.61 -7.25
CA ALA A 120 15.36 13.24 -7.70
C ALA A 120 16.18 12.36 -6.73
N GLN A 121 15.97 12.51 -5.42
CA GLN A 121 16.69 11.81 -4.35
C GLN A 121 15.91 10.64 -3.74
N PHE A 122 14.61 10.51 -4.02
CA PHE A 122 13.75 9.48 -3.43
C PHE A 122 13.00 8.64 -4.46
N VAL A 123 12.63 7.43 -4.05
CA VAL A 123 11.59 6.64 -4.71
C VAL A 123 10.31 6.74 -3.88
N THR A 124 9.23 7.25 -4.45
CA THR A 124 7.96 7.31 -3.73
C THR A 124 7.20 6.01 -3.94
N ARG A 125 6.71 5.43 -2.85
CA ARG A 125 6.03 4.15 -2.85
C ARG A 125 4.75 4.23 -2.04
N ILE A 126 3.65 3.77 -2.63
CA ILE A 126 2.37 3.61 -1.96
C ILE A 126 2.17 2.14 -1.65
N ILE A 127 1.86 1.81 -0.40
CA ILE A 127 1.43 0.46 0.01
C ILE A 127 -0.03 0.56 0.43
N LEU A 128 -0.93 0.05 -0.42
CA LEU A 128 -2.38 0.04 -0.20
C LEU A 128 -2.82 -1.26 0.47
N PHE A 129 -3.45 -1.16 1.63
CA PHE A 129 -4.22 -2.25 2.23
C PHE A 129 -5.67 -2.11 1.78
N TYR A 130 -6.11 -2.93 0.84
CA TYR A 130 -7.45 -2.91 0.27
C TYR A 130 -8.32 -3.99 0.90
N ILE A 131 -9.47 -3.63 1.48
CA ILE A 131 -10.26 -4.59 2.30
C ILE A 131 -11.64 -4.88 1.71
N ARG A 132 -12.12 -4.06 0.78
CA ARG A 132 -13.44 -4.23 0.16
C ARG A 132 -13.47 -5.37 -0.86
N ASP A 133 -14.64 -5.99 -0.98
CA ASP A 133 -14.91 -6.99 -2.03
C ASP A 133 -15.35 -6.37 -3.36
N ALA A 134 -15.60 -5.05 -3.40
CA ALA A 134 -15.94 -4.33 -4.62
C ALA A 134 -14.69 -4.05 -5.47
N ILE A 135 -14.82 -4.07 -6.79
CA ILE A 135 -13.75 -3.60 -7.69
C ILE A 135 -13.63 -2.07 -7.50
N PRO A 136 -12.42 -1.53 -7.24
CA PRO A 136 -12.24 -0.10 -7.12
C PRO A 136 -12.47 0.58 -8.49
N SER A 137 -12.96 1.82 -8.50
CA SER A 137 -12.99 2.59 -9.73
C SER A 137 -11.56 2.98 -10.12
N PHE A 138 -11.23 2.91 -11.40
CA PHE A 138 -9.93 3.30 -11.93
C PHE A 138 -9.99 4.69 -12.58
N PRO A 139 -8.85 5.40 -12.68
CA PRO A 139 -8.75 6.62 -13.49
C PRO A 139 -9.14 6.36 -14.94
N ASP A 140 -9.89 7.28 -15.54
CA ASP A 140 -10.12 7.26 -16.98
C ASP A 140 -8.78 7.51 -17.69
N LEU A 141 -8.40 6.59 -18.59
CA LEU A 141 -7.13 6.62 -19.30
C LEU A 141 -7.08 7.68 -20.42
N ILE A 142 -8.22 8.32 -20.70
CA ILE A 142 -8.40 9.24 -21.84
C ILE A 142 -7.87 10.64 -21.51
N GLU A 143 -7.94 11.05 -20.24
CA GLU A 143 -7.30 12.29 -19.74
C GLU A 143 -6.36 11.96 -18.58
N PRO A 144 -5.10 11.58 -18.87
CA PRO A 144 -4.17 11.19 -17.82
C PRO A 144 -3.87 12.41 -16.95
N SER A 145 -4.45 12.44 -15.75
CA SER A 145 -4.02 13.37 -14.69
C SER A 145 -2.49 13.31 -14.54
N ASN A 146 -1.86 14.42 -14.12
CA ASN A 146 -0.41 14.51 -13.90
C ASN A 146 0.15 13.31 -13.10
N LEU A 147 -0.64 12.73 -12.20
CA LEU A 147 -0.23 11.56 -11.43
C LEU A 147 -0.20 10.25 -12.22
N PHE A 148 -1.08 10.04 -13.20
CA PHE A 148 -0.94 8.88 -14.08
C PHE A 148 0.38 8.99 -14.84
N GLN A 149 0.73 10.19 -15.31
CA GLN A 149 2.04 10.43 -15.90
C GLN A 149 3.18 10.18 -14.91
N GLU A 150 3.02 10.52 -13.62
CA GLU A 150 4.01 10.22 -12.59
C GLU A 150 4.10 8.72 -12.22
N MET A 151 2.99 7.98 -12.18
CA MET A 151 2.98 6.51 -12.02
C MET A 151 3.64 5.80 -13.20
N VAL A 152 3.52 6.40 -14.39
CA VAL A 152 4.24 5.99 -15.60
C VAL A 152 5.70 6.48 -15.56
N SER A 153 5.99 7.57 -14.84
CA SER A 153 7.33 8.06 -14.54
C SER A 153 8.02 7.18 -13.50
N LYS A 154 9.36 7.12 -13.48
CA LYS A 154 10.13 6.17 -12.65
C LYS A 154 9.97 6.37 -11.13
N SER A 155 9.36 7.47 -10.69
CA SER A 155 9.48 7.97 -9.32
C SER A 155 8.35 7.55 -8.38
N LEU A 156 7.25 7.01 -8.90
CA LEU A 156 6.12 6.54 -8.10
C LEU A 156 5.84 5.05 -8.34
N VAL A 157 5.85 4.28 -7.26
CA VAL A 157 5.52 2.86 -7.24
C VAL A 157 4.30 2.66 -6.37
N TRP A 158 3.46 1.70 -6.74
CA TRP A 158 2.29 1.33 -5.98
C TRP A 158 2.30 -0.18 -5.75
N ASP A 159 1.97 -0.62 -4.55
CA ASP A 159 1.77 -2.02 -4.18
C ASP A 159 0.43 -2.14 -3.46
N THR A 160 -0.21 -3.29 -3.58
CA THR A 160 -1.47 -3.56 -2.89
C THR A 160 -1.46 -4.90 -2.19
N ILE A 161 -1.93 -4.92 -0.96
CA ILE A 161 -2.33 -6.12 -0.24
C ILE A 161 -3.84 -6.12 -0.13
N ILE A 162 -4.48 -7.09 -0.78
CA ILE A 162 -5.92 -7.32 -0.73
C ILE A 162 -6.20 -8.24 0.45
N LEU A 163 -6.94 -7.73 1.43
CA LEU A 163 -7.31 -8.41 2.65
C LEU A 163 -8.81 -8.71 2.61
N SER A 164 -9.17 -9.97 2.42
CA SER A 164 -10.57 -10.38 2.38
C SER A 164 -10.96 -11.09 3.68
N PRO A 165 -11.55 -10.38 4.67
CA PRO A 165 -12.01 -11.01 5.90
C PRO A 165 -13.15 -12.02 5.68
N ASN A 166 -13.83 -11.96 4.53
CA ASN A 166 -14.77 -12.98 4.07
C ASN A 166 -14.11 -13.92 3.05
N PRO A 167 -13.68 -15.14 3.44
CA PRO A 167 -13.01 -16.09 2.54
C PRO A 167 -13.93 -16.65 1.44
N LYS A 168 -15.26 -16.46 1.55
CA LYS A 168 -16.25 -16.91 0.56
C LYS A 168 -16.62 -15.82 -0.46
N ALA A 169 -15.99 -14.65 -0.40
CA ALA A 169 -16.26 -13.56 -1.33
C ALA A 169 -15.81 -13.94 -2.75
N LYS A 170 -16.78 -14.20 -3.64
CA LYS A 170 -16.52 -14.58 -5.05
C LYS A 170 -15.71 -13.53 -5.83
N LYS A 171 -15.76 -12.26 -5.42
CA LYS A 171 -15.18 -11.11 -6.14
C LYS A 171 -13.69 -10.86 -5.85
N LYS A 172 -13.06 -11.65 -4.98
CA LYS A 172 -11.64 -11.46 -4.60
C LYS A 172 -10.70 -11.61 -5.79
N SER A 173 -10.95 -12.58 -6.67
CA SER A 173 -10.20 -12.77 -7.92
C SER A 173 -10.34 -11.56 -8.83
N ASP A 174 -11.55 -11.02 -8.94
CA ASP A 174 -11.88 -9.95 -9.88
C ASP A 174 -11.20 -8.65 -9.48
N VAL A 175 -11.14 -8.35 -8.18
CA VAL A 175 -10.39 -7.20 -7.64
C VAL A 175 -8.91 -7.31 -7.99
N ALA A 176 -8.28 -8.47 -7.74
CA ALA A 176 -6.86 -8.64 -8.08
C ALA A 176 -6.60 -8.58 -9.58
N THR A 177 -7.46 -9.18 -10.39
CA THR A 177 -7.37 -9.09 -11.85
C THR A 177 -7.42 -7.64 -12.29
N ALA A 178 -8.42 -6.88 -11.83
CA ALA A 178 -8.56 -5.46 -12.20
C ALA A 178 -7.35 -4.61 -11.76
N LEU A 179 -6.84 -4.83 -10.55
CA LEU A 179 -5.64 -4.14 -10.05
C LEU A 179 -4.38 -4.52 -10.83
N LYS A 180 -4.24 -5.78 -11.26
CA LYS A 180 -3.14 -6.24 -12.13
C LYS A 180 -3.23 -5.62 -13.51
N GLU A 181 -4.42 -5.59 -14.11
CA GLU A 181 -4.66 -4.94 -15.41
C GLU A 181 -4.29 -3.47 -15.35
N PHE A 182 -4.73 -2.74 -14.33
CA PHE A 182 -4.33 -1.36 -14.12
C PHE A 182 -2.81 -1.21 -13.89
N GLY A 183 -2.22 -2.14 -13.14
CA GLY A 183 -0.78 -2.21 -12.91
C GLY A 183 0.07 -2.43 -14.17
N LYS A 184 -0.51 -2.86 -15.29
CA LYS A 184 0.22 -3.01 -16.55
C LYS A 184 0.73 -1.67 -17.09
N PHE A 185 0.05 -0.58 -16.79
CA PHE A 185 0.44 0.77 -17.21
C PHE A 185 1.62 1.34 -16.39
N CYS A 186 1.89 0.79 -15.20
CA CYS A 186 3.02 1.21 -14.39
C CYS A 186 4.35 0.74 -14.96
N LYS A 187 5.37 1.61 -14.87
CA LYS A 187 6.74 1.30 -15.31
C LYS A 187 7.41 0.25 -14.44
N ILE A 188 7.25 0.39 -13.12
CA ILE A 188 7.65 -0.63 -12.14
C ILE A 188 6.38 -1.42 -11.83
N LYS A 189 6.44 -2.74 -12.02
CA LYS A 189 5.27 -3.60 -11.81
C LYS A 189 4.88 -3.61 -10.33
N PRO A 190 3.60 -3.34 -10.01
CA PRO A 190 3.12 -3.36 -8.65
C PRO A 190 3.06 -4.79 -8.14
N PHE A 191 3.33 -4.99 -6.85
CA PHE A 191 3.02 -6.26 -6.19
C PHE A 191 1.56 -6.22 -5.76
N ILE A 192 0.75 -7.11 -6.34
CA ILE A 192 -0.65 -7.30 -5.98
C ILE A 192 -0.74 -8.61 -5.20
N LEU A 193 -0.73 -8.50 -3.87
CA LEU A 193 -0.74 -9.63 -2.94
C LEU A 193 -2.15 -9.84 -2.38
N GLN A 194 -2.45 -11.08 -2.02
CA GLN A 194 -3.74 -11.45 -1.44
C GLN A 194 -3.55 -12.21 -0.13
N ASP A 195 -4.39 -11.91 0.86
CA ASP A 195 -4.50 -12.67 2.10
C ASP A 195 -5.99 -12.84 2.50
N ASN A 196 -6.27 -13.89 3.27
CA ASN A 196 -7.63 -14.20 3.76
C ASN A 196 -7.81 -13.59 5.15
N GLY A 197 -8.11 -12.29 5.18
CA GLY A 197 -8.23 -11.52 6.40
C GLY A 197 -6.89 -10.96 6.81
N SER A 198 -6.09 -11.71 7.56
CA SER A 198 -4.76 -11.25 8.00
C SER A 198 -3.83 -12.36 8.48
N SER A 199 -4.13 -13.63 8.19
CA SER A 199 -3.42 -14.79 8.75
C SER A 199 -1.94 -14.84 8.33
N ASN A 200 -1.63 -14.35 7.12
CA ASN A 200 -0.28 -14.38 6.55
C ASN A 200 0.23 -12.97 6.23
N LEU A 201 -0.36 -11.94 6.83
CA LEU A 201 -0.09 -10.55 6.50
C LEU A 201 1.38 -10.17 6.70
N ILE A 202 2.01 -10.65 7.78
CA ILE A 202 3.44 -10.43 8.03
C ILE A 202 4.29 -11.00 6.89
N ASN A 203 3.99 -12.22 6.41
CA ASN A 203 4.71 -12.84 5.29
C ASN A 203 4.50 -12.04 3.99
N LYS A 204 3.29 -11.53 3.75
CA LYS A 204 3.02 -10.66 2.58
C LYS A 204 3.78 -9.33 2.69
N MET A 205 3.83 -8.72 3.87
CA MET A 205 4.60 -7.49 4.11
C MET A 205 6.11 -7.72 3.99
N ALA A 206 6.61 -8.90 4.36
CA ALA A 206 8.04 -9.23 4.18
C ALA A 206 8.46 -9.21 2.71
N LEU A 207 7.61 -9.69 1.79
CA LEU A 207 7.85 -9.59 0.34
C LEU A 207 7.96 -8.13 -0.14
N LEU A 208 7.36 -7.19 0.59
CA LEU A 208 7.40 -5.78 0.28
C LEU A 208 8.64 -5.07 0.86
N ILE A 209 9.48 -5.69 1.68
CA ILE A 209 10.67 -5.03 2.26
C ILE A 209 11.68 -4.60 1.17
N ALA A 210 11.79 -5.41 0.10
CA ALA A 210 12.69 -5.14 -1.01
C ALA A 210 12.39 -3.78 -1.66
N ASN A 211 13.45 -3.04 -2.00
CA ASN A 211 13.31 -1.77 -2.70
C ASN A 211 12.64 -1.99 -4.07
N PRO A 212 11.63 -1.20 -4.45
CA PRO A 212 10.83 -1.48 -5.63
C PRO A 212 11.60 -1.34 -6.96
N ILE A 213 12.70 -0.57 -7.01
CA ILE A 213 13.55 -0.45 -8.20
C ILE A 213 14.47 -1.67 -8.35
N GLN A 214 14.81 -2.32 -7.24
CA GLN A 214 15.80 -3.41 -7.21
C GLN A 214 15.16 -4.79 -7.15
N ARG A 215 13.90 -4.90 -6.74
CA ARG A 215 13.18 -6.17 -6.67
C ARG A 215 12.88 -6.71 -8.07
N LYS A 216 12.91 -8.03 -8.21
CA LYS A 216 12.39 -8.71 -9.39
C LYS A 216 10.85 -8.62 -9.43
N PRO A 217 10.22 -8.76 -10.61
CA PRO A 217 8.79 -8.99 -10.70
C PRO A 217 8.35 -10.15 -9.81
N LEU A 218 7.11 -10.10 -9.29
CA LEU A 218 6.60 -11.08 -8.34
C LEU A 218 6.59 -12.49 -8.94
N GLU A 219 6.32 -12.58 -10.24
CA GLU A 219 6.27 -13.82 -11.03
C GLU A 219 7.64 -14.50 -11.16
N GLU A 220 8.72 -13.75 -11.02
CA GLU A 220 10.09 -14.27 -11.06
C GLU A 220 10.65 -14.62 -9.67
N MET A 221 9.92 -14.27 -8.61
CA MET A 221 10.32 -14.61 -7.25
C MET A 221 10.00 -16.09 -7.00
N LYS A 222 11.02 -16.87 -6.64
CA LYS A 222 10.82 -18.21 -6.06
C LYS A 222 10.25 -18.04 -4.65
N ILE A 223 8.94 -17.85 -4.55
CA ILE A 223 8.26 -17.83 -3.27
C ILE A 223 8.17 -19.28 -2.82
N LEU A 224 9.04 -19.67 -1.88
CA LEU A 224 8.83 -20.90 -1.12
C LEU A 224 7.48 -20.74 -0.42
N ASN A 225 6.56 -21.69 -0.63
CA ASN A 225 5.30 -21.72 0.08
C ASN A 225 5.60 -21.89 1.58
N LEU A 226 5.67 -20.76 2.30
CA LEU A 226 5.79 -20.66 3.76
C LEU A 226 4.40 -20.59 4.38
#